data_AF-A0A399Z9K9-F1
#
_entry.id   AF-A0A399Z9K9-F1
#
_cell.length_a   1.000
_cell.length_b   1.000
_cell.length_c   1.000
_cell.angle_alpha   90.00
_cell.angle_beta   90.00
_cell.angle_gamma   90.00
#
_symmetry.space_group_name_H-M   'P 1'
#
loop_
_entity.id
_entity.type
_entity.pdbx_description
1 polymer ?
#
loop_
_entity_poly.entity_id
_entity_poly.type
_entity_poly.pdbx_seq_one_letter_code
_entity_poly.pdbx_strand_id
1 'polypeptide(L)'
;MNPLSIFIYYARNKRKALPVLGILTLAVFGISLTLVLTATIFDGMRGFVSPYYHFVVIGPNYNKKYYQLDTGLRADVRQSQHLDVYAPIQTSYIYGTVLGIPTNYVIFGASDELMPRMLQATDTTLLEGRLPGARENEVALHESIMKTRGLKLGDEIASLAGKRF
;
A
#
# COMPACT_ATOMS: atom_id res chain seq x y z
N MET A 1 33.64 46.44 24.34
CA MET A 1 32.73 45.52 25.07
C MET A 1 31.37 45.62 24.40
N ASN A 2 30.84 44.54 23.83
CA ASN A 2 29.57 44.57 23.10
C ASN A 2 28.46 43.99 24.00
N PRO A 3 27.71 44.83 24.74
CA PRO A 3 26.75 44.39 25.75
C PRO A 3 25.46 43.76 25.18
N LEU A 4 25.39 43.50 23.87
CA LEU A 4 24.18 43.10 23.15
C LEU A 4 24.26 41.70 22.49
N SER A 5 25.25 40.87 22.83
CA SER A 5 25.33 39.51 22.26
C SER A 5 24.34 38.55 22.94
N ILE A 6 23.31 38.15 22.21
CA ILE A 6 22.27 37.17 22.61
C ILE A 6 22.91 35.87 23.12
N PHE A 7 24.01 35.42 22.51
CA PHE A 7 24.69 34.19 22.90
C PHE A 7 25.32 34.28 24.31
N ILE A 8 25.88 35.44 24.68
CA ILE A 8 26.47 35.65 26.01
C ILE A 8 25.38 35.66 27.10
N TYR A 9 24.20 36.20 26.78
CA TYR A 9 23.05 36.21 27.68
C TYR A 9 22.55 34.80 27.98
N TYR A 10 22.34 33.97 26.95
CA TYR A 10 21.92 32.57 27.10
C TYR A 10 22.96 31.73 27.85
N ALA A 11 24.26 31.97 27.62
CA ALA A 11 25.34 31.26 28.29
C ALA A 11 25.44 31.57 29.80
N ARG A 12 25.13 32.80 30.23
CA ARG A 12 25.15 33.20 31.64
C ARG A 12 23.86 32.84 32.40
N ASN A 13 22.70 32.85 31.74
CA ASN A 13 21.40 32.60 32.37
C ASN A 13 20.86 31.17 32.14
N LYS A 14 21.72 30.16 32.22
CA LYS A 14 21.39 28.75 31.90
C LYS A 14 20.14 28.23 32.63
N ARG A 15 19.95 28.57 33.91
CA ARG A 15 18.77 28.15 34.70
C ARG A 15 17.44 28.69 34.17
N LYS A 16 17.44 29.82 33.47
CA LYS A 16 16.23 30.42 32.86
C LYS A 16 16.11 30.08 31.37
N ALA A 17 17.24 29.94 30.69
CA ALA A 17 17.33 29.61 29.28
C ALA A 17 16.97 28.14 28.96
N LEU A 18 17.45 27.18 29.77
CA LEU A 18 17.24 25.75 29.56
C LEU A 18 15.75 25.35 29.53
N PRO A 19 14.90 25.80 30.47
CA PRO A 19 13.48 25.49 30.42
C PRO A 19 12.80 26.04 29.16
N VAL A 20 13.11 27.27 28.75
CA VAL A 20 12.51 27.89 27.55
C VAL A 20 12.92 27.15 26.29
N LEU A 21 14.21 26.81 26.14
CA LEU A 21 14.70 25.98 25.04
C LEU A 21 14.07 24.58 25.06
N GLY A 22 13.89 23.98 26.23
CA GLY A 22 13.24 22.69 26.39
C GLY A 22 11.79 22.72 25.90
N ILE A 23 11.01 23.72 26.33
CA ILE A 23 9.62 23.89 25.89
C ILE A 23 9.55 24.12 24.38
N LEU A 24 10.42 24.96 23.83
CA LEU A 24 10.45 25.25 22.39
C LEU A 24 10.84 24.01 21.58
N THR A 25 11.82 23.23 22.05
CA THR A 25 12.22 21.97 21.42
C THR A 25 11.09 20.96 21.48
N LEU A 26 10.40 20.83 22.62
CA LEU A 26 9.29 19.91 22.79
C LEU A 26 8.09 20.29 21.92
N ALA A 27 7.81 21.59 21.78
CA ALA A 27 6.76 22.10 20.91
C ALA A 27 7.06 21.78 19.44
N VAL A 28 8.27 22.08 18.97
CA VAL A 28 8.70 21.76 17.60
C VAL A 28 8.66 20.25 17.38
N PHE A 29 9.18 19.46 18.33
CA PHE A 29 9.14 18.00 18.26
C PHE A 29 7.72 17.46 18.16
N GLY A 30 6.78 17.95 18.97
CA GLY A 30 5.38 17.52 18.92
C GLY A 30 4.71 17.83 17.58
N ILE A 31 4.95 19.02 17.04
CA ILE A 31 4.41 19.43 15.74
C ILE A 31 5.01 18.57 14.62
N SER A 32 6.34 18.41 14.60
CA SER A 32 7.04 17.59 13.60
C SER A 32 6.62 16.13 13.66
N LEU A 33 6.49 15.56 14.86
CA LEU A 33 6.05 14.18 15.05
C LEU A 33 4.64 13.97 14.48
N THR A 34 3.71 14.88 14.78
CA THR A 34 2.34 14.81 14.29
C THR A 34 2.27 14.89 12.76
N LEU A 35 3.08 15.76 12.14
CA LEU A 35 3.18 15.88 10.69
C LEU A 35 3.71 14.58 10.05
N VAL A 36 4.80 14.03 10.60
CA VAL A 36 5.42 12.81 10.08
C VAL A 36 4.48 11.62 10.21
N LEU A 37 3.82 11.45 11.36
CA LEU A 37 2.83 10.38 11.55
C LEU A 37 1.67 10.50 10.57
N THR A 38 1.14 11.72 10.38
CA THR A 38 0.05 11.97 9.45
C THR A 38 0.47 11.66 8.01
N ALA A 39 1.63 12.16 7.57
CA ALA A 39 2.17 11.90 6.23
C ALA A 39 2.37 10.40 5.98
N THR A 40 2.92 9.68 6.96
CA THR A 40 3.15 8.22 6.88
C THR A 40 1.84 7.46 6.69
N ILE A 41 0.77 7.85 7.41
CA ILE A 41 -0.55 7.22 7.26
C ILE A 41 -1.10 7.48 5.85
N PHE A 42 -1.02 8.71 5.36
CA PHE A 42 -1.50 9.05 4.01
C PHE A 42 -0.72 8.33 2.91
N ASP A 43 0.60 8.26 3.01
CA ASP A 43 1.42 7.57 2.02
C ASP A 43 1.21 6.06 2.07
N GLY A 44 1.02 5.49 3.27
CA GLY A 44 0.60 4.11 3.44
C GLY A 44 -0.74 3.83 2.75
N MET A 45 -1.76 4.67 2.97
CA MET A 45 -3.07 4.54 2.33
C MET A 45 -3.02 4.72 0.82
N ARG A 46 -2.21 5.66 0.31
CA ARG A 46 -2.02 5.83 -1.14
C ARG A 46 -1.51 4.55 -1.78
N GLY A 47 -0.60 3.82 -1.15
CA GLY A 47 -0.14 2.52 -1.68
C GLY A 47 -1.27 1.50 -1.89
N PHE A 48 -2.30 1.52 -1.03
CA PHE A 48 -3.46 0.63 -1.17
C PHE A 48 -4.44 1.07 -2.26
N VAL A 49 -4.60 2.38 -2.46
CA VAL A 49 -5.62 2.92 -3.37
C VAL A 49 -5.06 3.22 -4.77
N SER A 50 -3.75 3.48 -4.88
CA SER A 50 -3.10 3.92 -6.12
C SER A 50 -3.33 3.01 -7.33
N PRO A 51 -3.32 1.66 -7.20
CA PRO A 51 -3.63 0.79 -8.33
C PRO A 51 -5.04 1.01 -8.88
N TYR A 52 -5.99 1.35 -8.02
CA TYR A 52 -7.38 1.59 -8.39
C TYR A 52 -7.64 2.94 -9.09
N TYR A 53 -6.62 3.81 -9.20
CA TYR A 53 -6.70 4.96 -10.12
C TYR A 53 -6.60 4.55 -11.58
N HIS A 54 -6.07 3.36 -11.87
CA HIS A 54 -5.81 2.90 -13.23
C HIS A 54 -6.77 1.78 -13.68
N PHE A 55 -7.32 1.01 -12.74
CA PHE A 55 -8.31 -0.02 -13.04
C PHE A 55 -9.35 -0.17 -11.93
N VAL A 56 -10.51 -0.74 -12.27
CA VAL A 56 -11.58 -1.02 -11.30
C VAL A 56 -11.86 -2.52 -11.27
N VAL A 57 -12.01 -3.06 -10.07
CA VAL A 57 -12.41 -4.45 -9.86
C VAL A 57 -13.84 -4.48 -9.35
N ILE A 58 -14.70 -5.16 -10.10
CA ILE A 58 -16.12 -5.31 -9.76
C ILE A 58 -16.34 -6.75 -9.31
N GLY A 59 -16.69 -6.92 -8.03
CA GLY A 59 -17.00 -8.21 -7.42
C GLY A 59 -18.43 -8.28 -6.89
N PRO A 60 -19.01 -9.48 -6.75
CA PRO A 60 -20.31 -9.63 -6.12
C PRO A 60 -20.23 -9.30 -4.63
N ASN A 61 -21.34 -8.81 -4.08
CA ASN A 61 -21.41 -8.55 -2.64
C ASN A 61 -21.65 -9.86 -1.87
N TYR A 62 -20.55 -10.49 -1.47
CA TYR A 62 -20.56 -11.74 -0.71
C TYR A 62 -21.25 -11.61 0.65
N ASN A 63 -21.25 -10.42 1.28
CA ASN A 63 -21.96 -10.19 2.56
C ASN A 63 -23.48 -10.33 2.42
N LYS A 64 -24.01 -10.03 1.22
CA LYS A 64 -25.41 -10.24 0.87
C LYS A 64 -25.68 -11.62 0.24
N LYS A 65 -24.71 -12.54 0.30
CA LYS A 65 -24.77 -13.89 -0.29
C LYS A 65 -24.95 -13.89 -1.82
N TYR A 66 -24.49 -12.84 -2.49
CA TYR A 66 -24.34 -12.87 -3.95
C TYR A 66 -23.01 -13.53 -4.29
N TYR A 67 -23.05 -14.59 -5.10
CA TYR A 67 -21.86 -15.32 -5.53
C TYR A 67 -21.46 -15.03 -6.97
N GLN A 68 -22.31 -14.31 -7.70
CA GLN A 68 -22.11 -13.94 -9.09
C GLN A 68 -22.52 -12.49 -9.29
N LEU A 69 -21.86 -11.85 -10.23
CA LEU A 69 -22.23 -10.50 -10.64
C LEU A 69 -23.51 -10.56 -11.48
N ASP A 70 -24.41 -9.59 -11.27
CA ASP A 70 -25.65 -9.48 -12.04
C ASP A 70 -25.37 -9.45 -13.55
N THR A 71 -26.15 -10.21 -14.31
CA THR A 71 -25.97 -10.35 -15.76
C THR A 71 -26.20 -9.05 -16.52
N GLY A 72 -27.13 -8.21 -16.06
CA GLY A 72 -27.38 -6.88 -16.62
C GLY A 72 -26.19 -5.97 -16.39
N LEU A 73 -25.72 -5.89 -15.13
CA LEU A 73 -24.53 -5.11 -14.79
C LEU A 73 -23.29 -5.54 -15.59
N ARG A 74 -23.10 -6.85 -15.78
CA ARG A 74 -21.99 -7.37 -16.62
C ARG A 74 -22.11 -6.92 -18.07
N ALA A 75 -23.31 -6.90 -18.64
CA ALA A 75 -23.54 -6.43 -19.99
C ALA A 75 -23.29 -4.93 -20.12
N ASP A 76 -23.79 -4.13 -19.17
CA ASP A 76 -23.62 -2.68 -19.15
C ASP A 76 -22.15 -2.28 -19.05
N VAL A 77 -21.40 -2.89 -18.12
CA VAL A 77 -19.96 -2.64 -17.95
C VAL A 77 -19.21 -3.02 -19.23
N ARG A 78 -19.54 -4.15 -19.85
CA ARG A 78 -18.89 -4.59 -21.09
C ARG A 78 -19.16 -3.66 -22.28
N GLN A 79 -20.29 -2.97 -22.29
CA GLN A 79 -20.68 -2.04 -23.35
C GLN A 79 -20.24 -0.59 -23.09
N SER A 80 -19.67 -0.31 -21.91
CA SER A 80 -19.20 1.02 -21.56
C SER A 80 -18.08 1.50 -22.49
N GLN A 81 -18.21 2.71 -23.03
CA GLN A 81 -17.18 3.34 -23.87
C GLN A 81 -16.00 3.91 -23.05
N HIS A 82 -16.10 3.90 -21.72
CA HIS A 82 -15.07 4.43 -20.82
C HIS A 82 -14.02 3.39 -20.41
N LEU A 83 -14.18 2.13 -20.83
CA LEU A 83 -13.25 1.05 -20.51
C LEU A 83 -12.46 0.67 -21.76
N ASP A 84 -11.13 0.68 -21.64
CA ASP A 84 -10.24 0.17 -22.68
C ASP A 84 -10.28 -1.38 -22.74
N VAL A 85 -10.35 -2.03 -21.58
CA VAL A 85 -10.36 -3.49 -21.47
C VAL A 85 -11.36 -3.95 -20.42
N TYR A 86 -12.12 -4.98 -20.77
CA TYR A 86 -12.93 -5.77 -19.84
C TYR A 86 -12.47 -7.23 -19.86
N ALA A 87 -12.06 -7.74 -18.70
CA ALA A 87 -11.68 -9.13 -18.55
C ALA A 87 -12.15 -9.68 -17.19
N PRO A 88 -12.66 -10.93 -17.14
CA PRO A 88 -12.92 -11.58 -15.87
C PRO A 88 -11.59 -11.87 -15.16
N ILE A 89 -11.54 -11.61 -13.85
CA ILE A 89 -10.38 -11.92 -13.00
C ILE A 89 -10.82 -12.76 -11.82
N GLN A 90 -9.92 -13.59 -11.32
CA GLN A 90 -10.08 -14.24 -10.04
C GLN A 90 -9.28 -13.46 -8.99
N THR A 91 -9.81 -13.34 -7.77
CA THR A 91 -9.07 -12.73 -6.66
C THR A 91 -8.78 -13.77 -5.59
N SER A 92 -7.56 -13.73 -5.07
CA SER A 92 -7.14 -14.43 -3.86
C SER A 92 -6.49 -13.43 -2.92
N TYR A 93 -6.14 -13.84 -1.71
CA TYR A 93 -5.57 -12.93 -0.71
C TYR A 93 -4.36 -13.56 -0.04
N ILE A 94 -3.32 -12.74 0.15
CA ILE A 94 -2.24 -13.00 1.10
C ILE A 94 -2.51 -12.13 2.31
N TYR A 95 -2.56 -12.78 3.47
CA TYR A 95 -2.63 -12.07 4.74
C TYR A 95 -1.29 -11.40 5.04
N GLY A 96 -1.32 -10.32 5.79
CA GLY A 96 -0.17 -9.49 6.11
C GLY A 96 -0.43 -8.64 7.35
N THR A 97 0.60 -7.95 7.82
CA THR A 97 0.44 -6.91 8.83
C THR A 97 1.15 -5.64 8.34
N VAL A 98 0.46 -4.50 8.46
CA VAL A 98 1.06 -3.17 8.24
C VAL A 98 0.91 -2.42 9.55
N LEU A 99 2.04 -2.02 10.16
CA LEU A 99 2.04 -1.34 11.46
C LEU A 99 1.26 -2.12 12.56
N GLY A 100 1.33 -3.45 12.53
CA GLY A 100 0.59 -4.33 13.46
C GLY A 100 -0.88 -4.55 13.12
N ILE A 101 -1.43 -3.91 12.08
CA ILE A 101 -2.81 -4.08 11.64
C ILE A 101 -2.90 -5.23 10.63
N PRO A 102 -3.71 -6.28 10.89
CA PRO A 102 -3.97 -7.33 9.93
C PRO A 102 -4.53 -6.76 8.62
N THR A 103 -3.87 -7.05 7.52
CA THR A 103 -4.20 -6.50 6.19
C THR A 103 -4.19 -7.61 5.15
N ASN A 104 -5.14 -7.54 4.22
CA ASN A 104 -5.24 -8.50 3.12
C ASN A 104 -4.68 -7.85 1.85
N TYR A 105 -3.68 -8.48 1.26
CA TYR A 105 -3.15 -8.11 -0.06
C TYR A 105 -3.85 -8.95 -1.11
N VAL A 106 -4.48 -8.29 -2.08
CA VAL A 106 -5.20 -8.96 -3.17
C VAL A 106 -4.17 -9.52 -4.16
N ILE A 107 -4.29 -10.80 -4.47
CA ILE A 107 -3.65 -11.43 -5.62
C ILE A 107 -4.66 -11.45 -6.76
N PHE A 108 -4.26 -10.92 -7.91
CA PHE A 108 -5.07 -10.96 -9.13
C PHE A 108 -4.67 -12.15 -10.01
N GLY A 109 -5.62 -13.06 -10.24
CA GLY A 109 -5.55 -14.04 -11.31
C GLY A 109 -5.87 -13.35 -12.63
N ALA A 110 -4.82 -12.86 -13.29
CA ALA A 110 -4.89 -12.20 -14.60
C ALA A 110 -4.47 -13.18 -15.71
N SER A 111 -5.04 -13.01 -16.90
CA SER A 111 -4.58 -13.72 -18.11
C SER A 111 -3.26 -13.14 -18.63
N ASP A 112 -2.58 -13.89 -19.50
CA ASP A 112 -1.33 -13.45 -20.14
C ASP A 112 -1.47 -12.14 -20.93
N GLU A 113 -2.69 -11.85 -21.42
CA GLU A 113 -2.97 -10.58 -22.10
C GLU A 113 -3.23 -9.44 -21.10
N LEU A 114 -3.92 -9.73 -19.99
CA LEU A 114 -4.32 -8.72 -19.03
C LEU A 114 -3.17 -8.29 -18.12
N MET A 115 -2.31 -9.24 -17.71
CA MET A 115 -1.21 -8.97 -16.77
C MET A 115 -0.25 -7.88 -17.27
N PRO A 116 0.27 -7.92 -18.52
CA PRO A 116 1.13 -6.86 -19.03
C PRO A 116 0.42 -5.50 -19.09
N ARG A 117 -0.87 -5.47 -19.45
CA ARG A 117 -1.66 -4.24 -19.48
C ARG A 117 -1.85 -3.65 -18.10
N MET A 118 -2.12 -4.48 -17.09
CA MET A 118 -2.23 -4.03 -15.70
C MET A 118 -0.91 -3.43 -15.21
N LEU A 119 0.21 -4.11 -15.46
CA LEU A 119 1.54 -3.64 -15.08
C LEU A 119 1.90 -2.32 -15.78
N GLN A 120 1.59 -2.20 -17.08
CA GLN A 120 1.80 -0.96 -17.82
C GLN A 120 0.92 0.18 -17.29
N ALA A 121 -0.36 -0.10 -17.02
CA ALA A 121 -1.29 0.91 -16.51
C ALA A 121 -0.87 1.42 -15.13
N THR A 122 -0.26 0.59 -14.29
CA THR A 122 0.21 0.98 -12.95
C THR A 122 1.71 1.32 -12.90
N ASP A 123 2.37 1.48 -14.04
CA ASP A 123 3.82 1.73 -14.16
C ASP A 123 4.66 0.79 -13.27
N THR A 124 4.27 -0.48 -13.23
CA THR A 124 4.88 -1.51 -12.38
C THR A 124 5.87 -2.33 -13.19
N THR A 125 7.10 -2.40 -12.69
CA THR A 125 8.20 -3.11 -13.35
C THR A 125 8.61 -4.37 -12.59
N LEU A 126 9.13 -5.35 -13.31
CA LEU A 126 9.69 -6.56 -12.73
C LEU A 126 11.09 -6.24 -12.18
N LEU A 127 11.30 -6.45 -10.88
CA LEU A 127 12.60 -6.24 -10.24
C LEU A 127 13.51 -7.48 -10.32
N GLU A 128 12.95 -8.67 -10.10
CA GLU A 128 13.72 -9.92 -10.02
C GLU A 128 12.89 -11.10 -10.57
N GLY A 129 13.56 -12.09 -11.16
CA GLY A 129 12.95 -13.32 -11.65
C GLY A 129 12.27 -13.16 -13.01
N ARG A 130 11.07 -13.75 -13.16
CA ARG A 130 10.21 -13.64 -14.35
C ARG A 130 8.75 -13.49 -13.92
N LEU A 131 7.92 -12.98 -14.82
CA LEU A 131 6.47 -12.99 -14.61
C LEU A 131 5.95 -14.46 -14.54
N PRO A 132 4.85 -14.70 -13.79
CA PRO A 132 4.25 -16.02 -13.66
C PRO A 132 3.88 -16.60 -15.03
N GLY A 133 4.13 -17.90 -15.19
CA GLY A 133 3.73 -18.63 -16.39
C GLY A 133 2.22 -18.86 -16.45
N ALA A 134 1.70 -18.97 -17.67
CA ALA A 134 0.29 -19.30 -17.88
C ALA A 134 -0.05 -20.67 -17.27
N ARG A 135 -1.08 -20.70 -16.41
CA ARG A 135 -1.57 -21.92 -15.74
C ARG A 135 -0.53 -22.61 -14.83
N GLU A 136 0.54 -21.92 -14.47
CA GLU A 136 1.47 -22.36 -13.45
C GLU A 136 1.02 -21.89 -12.06
N ASN A 137 1.40 -22.63 -11.02
CA ASN A 137 1.12 -22.25 -9.63
C ASN A 137 2.13 -21.21 -9.10
N GLU A 138 2.33 -20.15 -9.87
CA GLU A 138 3.29 -19.09 -9.62
C GLU A 138 2.57 -17.77 -9.35
N VAL A 139 3.18 -16.91 -8.53
CA VAL A 139 2.63 -15.58 -8.25
C VAL A 139 3.77 -14.56 -8.18
N ALA A 140 3.55 -13.41 -8.81
CA ALA A 140 4.42 -12.25 -8.63
C ALA A 140 3.94 -11.45 -7.43
N LEU A 141 4.86 -11.09 -6.55
CA LEU A 141 4.59 -10.27 -5.37
C LEU A 141 5.37 -8.96 -5.46
N HIS A 142 4.76 -7.90 -4.93
CA HIS A 142 5.44 -6.64 -4.76
C HIS A 142 6.59 -6.76 -3.74
N GLU A 143 7.69 -6.04 -3.97
CA GLU A 143 8.90 -6.10 -3.14
C GLU A 143 8.62 -5.84 -1.66
N SER A 144 7.70 -4.92 -1.35
CA SER A 144 7.31 -4.62 0.02
C SER A 144 6.69 -5.82 0.75
N ILE A 145 5.89 -6.64 0.05
CA ILE A 145 5.28 -7.85 0.62
C ILE A 145 6.37 -8.89 0.86
N MET A 146 7.26 -9.08 -0.11
CA MET A 146 8.40 -9.99 0.00
C MET A 146 9.26 -9.65 1.22
N LYS A 147 9.68 -8.38 1.35
CA LYS A 147 10.48 -7.88 2.49
C LYS A 147 9.76 -8.03 3.82
N THR A 148 8.48 -7.65 3.90
CA THR A 148 7.68 -7.72 5.14
C THR A 148 7.51 -9.16 5.62
N ARG A 149 7.42 -10.11 4.70
CA ARG A 149 7.23 -11.54 4.99
C ARG A 149 8.54 -12.34 5.02
N GLY A 150 9.67 -11.72 4.72
CA GLY A 150 10.96 -12.40 4.58
C GLY A 150 10.99 -13.45 3.47
N LEU A 151 10.14 -13.30 2.45
CA LEU A 151 10.03 -14.24 1.33
C LEU A 151 11.17 -14.01 0.33
N LYS A 152 11.61 -15.11 -0.28
CA LYS A 152 12.57 -15.14 -1.37
C LYS A 152 11.94 -15.74 -2.62
N LEU A 153 12.55 -15.49 -3.77
CA LEU A 153 12.12 -16.09 -5.03
C LEU A 153 12.20 -17.62 -4.92
N GLY A 154 11.10 -18.29 -5.28
CA GLY A 154 10.96 -19.74 -5.18
C GLY A 154 10.34 -20.26 -3.88
N ASP A 155 10.06 -19.38 -2.91
CA ASP A 155 9.35 -19.78 -1.68
C ASP A 155 7.89 -20.15 -1.96
N GLU A 156 7.39 -21.18 -1.26
CA GLU A 156 5.99 -21.59 -1.34
C GLU A 156 5.10 -20.74 -0.41
N ILE A 157 4.07 -20.12 -0.97
CA ILE A 157 3.14 -19.24 -0.23
C ILE A 157 1.95 -20.02 0.36
N ALA A 158 1.75 -21.28 -0.04
CA ALA A 158 0.61 -22.12 0.33
C ALA A 158 0.46 -22.35 1.86
N SER A 159 1.57 -22.32 2.61
CA SER A 159 1.55 -22.50 4.08
C SER A 159 1.15 -21.24 4.87
N LEU A 160 1.05 -20.07 4.23
CA LEU A 160 0.80 -18.79 4.91
C LEU A 160 -0.63 -18.24 4.65
N ALA A 161 -1.37 -18.85 3.73
CA ALA A 161 -2.80 -18.64 3.53
C ALA A 161 -3.61 -19.41 4.59
N GLY A 162 -3.51 -18.96 5.84
CA GLY A 162 -4.25 -19.53 6.95
C GLY A 162 -5.76 -19.55 6.68
N LYS A 163 -6.33 -20.76 6.78
CA LYS A 163 -7.75 -21.12 6.95
C LYS A 163 -8.80 -20.14 6.41
N ARG A 164 -9.42 -20.57 5.30
CA ARG A 164 -10.78 -20.21 4.86
C ARG A 164 -11.73 -20.00 6.06
N PHE A 165 -12.41 -18.87 6.07
CA PHE A 165 -13.74 -18.69 6.66
C PHE A 165 -14.71 -18.28 5.55
#